data_AF-X1P490-F1
#
_entry.id   AF-X1P490-F1
#
_cell.length_a   1.000
_cell.length_b   1.000
_cell.length_c   1.000
_cell.angle_alpha   90.00
_cell.angle_beta   90.00
_cell.angle_gamma   90.00
#
_symmetry.space_group_name_H-M   'P 1'
#
loop_
_entity.id
_entity.type
_entity.pdbx_description
1 polymer ?
#
loop_
_entity_poly.entity_id
_entity_poly.type
_entity_poly.pdbx_seq_one_letter_code
_entity_poly.pdbx_strand_id
1 'polypeptide(L)'
;MEKEKIHKISKETGIRIIIPRANVKKFKEVLLYILEKVGAKPNIGETALYKLLYFIDFDFYEKFEEQLTGARYIKNYYGPTPVEFKKIVEEMEEKGEIERVKSKYFQYDQKKYLPCRESDLRRLSAREVKHIDEVLARLSDKNANELT
;
A
#
# COMPACT_ATOMS: atom_id res chain seq x y z
N MET A 1 -14.55 -9.43 -25.11
CA MET A 1 -14.10 -8.02 -25.11
C MET A 1 -15.15 -7.18 -24.41
N GLU A 2 -15.09 -7.11 -23.09
CA GLU A 2 -16.11 -6.43 -22.28
C GLU A 2 -15.66 -4.99 -22.05
N LYS A 3 -16.38 -4.04 -22.65
CA LYS A 3 -16.07 -2.61 -22.57
C LYS A 3 -16.28 -2.13 -21.13
N GLU A 4 -15.20 -1.74 -20.45
CA GLU A 4 -15.27 -1.15 -19.11
C GLU A 4 -16.09 0.14 -19.13
N LYS A 5 -17.27 0.10 -18.51
CA LYS A 5 -18.16 1.26 -18.35
C LYS A 5 -17.58 2.24 -17.33
N ILE A 6 -17.24 3.43 -17.81
CA ILE A 6 -16.94 4.62 -17.00
C ILE A 6 -18.23 5.08 -16.30
N HIS A 7 -18.22 5.12 -14.97
CA HIS A 7 -19.34 5.62 -14.17
C HIS A 7 -18.99 7.00 -13.58
N LYS A 8 -19.94 7.94 -13.62
CA LYS A 8 -19.77 9.37 -13.28
C LYS A 8 -20.70 9.77 -12.12
N ILE A 9 -20.28 10.83 -11.39
CA ILE A 9 -21.01 11.77 -10.44
C ILE A 9 -20.50 11.63 -8.98
N SER A 10 -20.24 12.65 -8.12
CA SER A 10 -20.17 14.15 -8.14
C SER A 10 -19.30 14.64 -6.95
N LYS A 11 -18.42 15.64 -7.13
CA LYS A 11 -18.38 17.03 -6.54
C LYS A 11 -18.06 17.12 -5.04
N GLU A 12 -16.78 17.34 -4.75
CA GLU A 12 -16.17 18.36 -3.86
C GLU A 12 -14.71 17.91 -3.62
N THR A 13 -13.74 18.83 -3.60
CA THR A 13 -12.27 18.57 -3.56
C THR A 13 -11.61 18.02 -4.85
N GLY A 14 -11.74 18.77 -5.95
CA GLY A 14 -10.58 19.33 -6.69
C GLY A 14 -9.51 18.47 -7.37
N ILE A 15 -9.33 17.18 -7.11
CA ILE A 15 -8.39 16.33 -7.89
C ILE A 15 -8.98 14.94 -8.07
N ARG A 16 -9.53 14.68 -9.27
CA ARG A 16 -9.92 13.33 -9.69
C ARG A 16 -8.70 12.62 -10.25
N ILE A 17 -8.03 11.84 -9.43
CA ILE A 17 -7.02 10.92 -9.92
C ILE A 17 -7.76 9.72 -10.47
N ILE A 18 -7.82 9.61 -11.79
CA ILE A 18 -8.37 8.46 -12.48
C ILE A 18 -7.26 7.41 -12.49
N ILE A 19 -7.16 6.61 -11.44
CA ILE A 19 -6.39 5.37 -11.51
C ILE A 19 -7.24 4.35 -12.31
N PRO A 20 -6.67 3.66 -13.31
CA PRO A 20 -7.32 2.51 -13.92
C PRO A 20 -7.78 1.52 -12.84
N ARG A 21 -9.03 1.04 -12.92
CA ARG A 21 -9.58 0.08 -11.93
C ARG A 21 -8.68 -1.14 -11.72
N ALA A 22 -7.95 -1.56 -12.76
CA ALA A 22 -6.96 -2.62 -12.71
C ALA A 22 -5.85 -2.37 -11.68
N ASN A 23 -5.32 -1.14 -11.60
CA ASN A 23 -4.23 -0.78 -10.69
C ASN A 23 -4.72 -0.68 -9.24
N VAL A 24 -5.97 -0.24 -9.02
CA VAL A 24 -6.58 -0.24 -7.68
C VAL A 24 -6.70 -1.66 -7.14
N LYS A 25 -7.17 -2.62 -7.94
CA LYS A 25 -7.25 -4.03 -7.51
C LYS A 25 -5.88 -4.59 -7.15
N LYS A 26 -4.87 -4.36 -8.01
CA LYS A 26 -3.50 -4.83 -7.73
C LYS A 26 -2.94 -4.18 -6.47
N PHE A 27 -3.11 -2.87 -6.30
CA PHE A 27 -2.68 -2.15 -5.09
C PHE A 27 -3.28 -2.78 -3.82
N LYS A 28 -4.58 -3.12 -3.82
CA LYS A 28 -5.23 -3.77 -2.67
C LYS A 28 -4.60 -5.11 -2.33
N GLU A 29 -4.36 -5.96 -3.32
CA GLU A 29 -3.74 -7.27 -3.08
C GLU A 29 -2.28 -7.15 -2.64
N VAL A 30 -1.53 -6.19 -3.17
CA VAL A 30 -0.16 -5.89 -2.70
C VAL A 30 -0.17 -5.38 -1.27
N LEU A 31 -1.09 -4.47 -0.93
CA LEU A 31 -1.23 -3.97 0.42
C LEU A 31 -1.54 -5.10 1.42
N LEU A 32 -2.51 -5.96 1.10
CA LEU A 32 -2.83 -7.12 1.94
C LEU A 32 -1.64 -8.06 2.09
N TYR A 33 -0.95 -8.37 1.00
CA TYR A 33 0.22 -9.25 1.04
C TYR A 33 1.33 -8.68 1.95
N ILE A 34 1.59 -7.37 1.87
CA ILE A 34 2.53 -6.70 2.79
C ILE A 34 2.04 -6.81 4.24
N LEU A 35 0.77 -6.50 4.49
CA LEU A 35 0.19 -6.51 5.85
C LEU A 35 0.16 -7.90 6.48
N GLU A 36 -0.04 -8.96 5.70
CA GLU A 36 0.07 -10.35 6.18
C GLU A 36 1.46 -10.66 6.71
N LYS A 37 2.49 -10.17 6.02
CA LYS A 37 3.89 -10.44 6.38
C LYS A 37 4.37 -9.58 7.54
N VAL A 38 3.97 -8.31 7.58
CA VAL A 38 4.60 -7.32 8.47
C VAL A 38 3.64 -6.47 9.29
N GLY A 39 2.33 -6.53 9.04
CA GLY A 39 1.33 -5.67 9.71
C GLY A 39 1.30 -5.85 11.23
N ALA A 40 1.59 -7.05 11.72
CA ALA A 40 1.66 -7.33 13.15
C ALA A 40 2.95 -6.79 13.82
N LYS A 41 4.02 -6.49 13.06
CA LYS A 41 5.30 -6.05 13.63
C LYS A 41 5.16 -4.71 14.37
N PRO A 42 5.73 -4.54 15.58
CA PRO A 42 5.53 -3.34 16.39
C PRO A 42 6.13 -2.07 15.76
N ASN A 43 7.22 -2.18 15.03
CA ASN A 43 7.91 -1.08 14.34
C ASN A 43 7.19 -0.59 13.06
N ILE A 44 6.16 -1.32 12.59
CA ILE A 44 5.43 -1.01 11.36
C ILE A 44 4.13 -0.27 11.68
N GLY A 45 4.22 1.07 11.66
CA GLY A 45 3.06 1.97 11.63
C GLY A 45 2.80 2.52 10.24
N GLU A 46 1.77 3.36 10.10
CA GLU A 46 1.34 3.99 8.84
C GLU A 46 2.50 4.61 8.03
N THR A 47 3.37 5.41 8.67
CA THR A 47 4.50 6.03 7.97
C THR A 47 5.53 5.01 7.47
N ALA A 48 5.81 3.95 8.25
CA ALA A 48 6.72 2.89 7.82
C ALA A 48 6.12 2.11 6.64
N LEU A 49 4.81 1.84 6.69
CA LEU A 49 4.07 1.19 5.60
C LEU A 49 4.10 2.01 4.30
N TYR A 50 3.96 3.34 4.37
CA TYR A 50 4.10 4.22 3.20
C TYR A 50 5.48 4.12 2.56
N LYS A 51 6.52 4.08 3.38
CA LYS A 51 7.90 3.93 2.90
C LYS A 51 8.14 2.55 2.28
N LEU A 52 7.63 1.48 2.90
CA LEU A 52 7.71 0.14 2.32
C LEU A 52 7.02 0.07 0.96
N LEU A 53 5.80 0.61 0.82
CA LEU A 53 5.12 0.71 -0.47
C LEU A 53 5.96 1.47 -1.49
N TYR A 54 6.55 2.60 -1.10
CA TYR A 54 7.41 3.39 -1.97
C TYR A 54 8.65 2.60 -2.45
N PHE A 55 9.38 1.96 -1.55
CA PHE A 55 10.54 1.13 -1.91
C PHE A 55 10.15 -0.05 -2.80
N ILE A 56 9.01 -0.69 -2.52
CA ILE A 56 8.52 -1.79 -3.36
C ILE A 56 8.26 -1.30 -4.79
N ASP A 57 7.53 -0.21 -4.97
CA ASP A 57 7.19 0.32 -6.30
C ASP A 57 8.41 0.90 -7.03
N PHE A 58 9.22 1.70 -6.34
CA PHE A 58 10.35 2.39 -6.94
C PHE A 58 11.49 1.42 -7.30
N ASP A 59 11.88 0.52 -6.38
CA ASP A 59 12.91 -0.48 -6.66
C ASP A 59 12.46 -1.44 -7.78
N PHE A 60 11.16 -1.74 -7.89
CA PHE A 60 10.64 -2.57 -8.97
C PHE A 60 10.77 -1.86 -10.31
N TYR A 61 10.41 -0.58 -10.35
CA TYR A 61 10.54 0.25 -11.54
C TYR A 61 12.00 0.41 -11.96
N GLU A 62 12.93 0.64 -11.03
CA GLU A 62 14.36 0.73 -11.36
C GLU A 62 14.93 -0.58 -11.94
N LYS A 63 14.46 -1.73 -11.44
CA LYS A 63 14.94 -3.04 -11.90
C LYS A 63 14.34 -3.49 -13.23
N PHE A 64 13.07 -3.16 -13.49
CA PHE A 64 12.29 -3.75 -14.58
C PHE A 64 11.64 -2.74 -15.53
N GLU A 65 11.75 -1.44 -15.25
CA GLU A 65 11.08 -0.34 -15.99
C GLU A 65 9.55 -0.50 -16.07
N GLU A 66 8.96 -1.24 -15.13
CA GLU A 66 7.53 -1.53 -15.04
C GLU A 66 6.95 -1.03 -13.70
N GLN A 67 5.67 -0.68 -13.67
CA GLN A 67 4.99 -0.31 -12.42
C GLN A 67 4.40 -1.54 -11.73
N LEU A 68 4.67 -1.72 -10.43
CA LEU A 68 4.08 -2.81 -9.65
C LEU A 68 2.64 -2.46 -9.26
N THR A 69 2.41 -1.43 -8.44
CA THR A 69 1.06 -0.98 -8.08
C THR A 69 0.57 0.18 -8.94
N GLY A 70 1.49 1.02 -9.42
CA GLY A 70 1.18 2.28 -10.11
C GLY A 70 0.67 3.39 -9.19
N ALA A 71 0.89 3.27 -7.87
CA ALA A 71 0.60 4.34 -6.92
C ALA A 71 1.42 5.59 -7.20
N ARG A 72 0.85 6.76 -6.92
CA ARG A 72 1.57 8.03 -7.02
C ARG A 72 1.97 8.49 -5.64
N TYR A 73 3.16 9.08 -5.54
CA TYR A 73 3.74 9.48 -4.26
C TYR A 73 3.98 10.99 -4.23
N ILE A 74 3.58 11.62 -3.12
CA ILE A 74 3.91 13.02 -2.83
C ILE A 74 5.02 13.05 -1.78
N LYS A 75 6.06 13.85 -2.03
CA LYS A 75 7.14 14.09 -1.08
C LYS A 75 6.61 14.87 0.12
N ASN A 76 6.67 14.26 1.31
CA ASN A 76 6.37 14.91 2.59
C ASN A 76 7.60 14.87 3.50
N TYR A 77 7.55 15.63 4.61
CA TYR A 77 8.67 15.76 5.56
C TYR A 77 9.15 14.42 6.10
N TYR A 78 8.23 13.50 6.41
CA TYR A 78 8.53 12.19 6.98
C TYR A 78 8.65 11.07 5.94
N GLY A 79 8.72 11.41 4.66
CA GLY A 79 8.82 10.44 3.55
C GLY A 79 7.69 10.56 2.53
N PRO A 80 7.77 9.78 1.43
CA PRO A 80 6.76 9.78 0.39
C PRO A 80 5.43 9.22 0.91
N THR A 81 4.33 9.85 0.54
CA THR A 81 2.97 9.39 0.88
C THR A 81 2.22 8.99 -0.38
N PRO A 82 1.70 7.75 -0.46
CA PRO A 82 0.87 7.31 -1.56
C PRO A 82 -0.47 8.06 -1.57
N VAL A 83 -0.76 8.77 -2.67
CA VAL A 83 -1.89 9.72 -2.73
C VAL A 83 -3.23 9.03 -2.54
N GLU A 84 -3.36 7.81 -3.06
CA GLU A 84 -4.62 7.10 -3.12
C GLU A 84 -4.84 6.15 -1.93
N PHE A 85 -3.83 6.00 -1.06
CA PHE A 85 -3.84 5.07 0.06
C PHE A 85 -5.04 5.29 0.97
N LYS A 86 -5.28 6.53 1.42
CA LYS A 86 -6.36 6.83 2.37
C LYS A 86 -7.71 6.36 1.83
N LYS A 87 -8.03 6.72 0.58
CA LYS A 87 -9.29 6.35 -0.07
C LYS A 87 -9.41 4.84 -0.29
N ILE A 88 -8.33 4.18 -0.67
CA ILE A 88 -8.32 2.73 -0.89
C ILE A 88 -8.54 1.99 0.43
N VAL A 89 -7.86 2.41 1.50
CA VAL A 89 -8.01 1.81 2.83
C VAL A 89 -9.40 2.04 3.39
N GLU A 90 -9.98 3.24 3.26
CA GLU A 90 -11.36 3.51 3.67
C GLU A 90 -12.34 2.54 2.97
N GLU A 91 -12.19 2.34 1.65
CA GLU A 91 -13.03 1.38 0.91
C GLU A 91 -12.80 -0.09 1.36
N MET A 92 -11.57 -0.44 1.77
CA MET A 92 -11.24 -1.77 2.27
C MET A 92 -11.77 -2.00 3.69
N GLU A 93 -11.74 -0.98 4.54
CA GLU A 93 -12.35 -1.00 5.88
C GLU A 93 -13.86 -1.20 5.78
N GLU A 94 -14.54 -0.46 4.89
CA GLU A 94 -15.98 -0.62 4.64
C GLU A 94 -16.37 -2.04 4.18
N LYS A 95 -15.46 -2.72 3.49
CA LYS A 95 -15.63 -4.11 3.01
C LYS A 95 -15.15 -5.16 4.00
N GLY A 96 -14.60 -4.76 5.14
CA GLY A 96 -14.01 -5.67 6.12
C GLY A 96 -12.78 -6.42 5.62
N GLU A 97 -12.03 -5.84 4.66
CA GLU A 97 -10.79 -6.43 4.13
C GLU A 97 -9.56 -6.08 4.98
N ILE A 98 -9.57 -4.92 5.64
CA ILE A 98 -8.52 -4.43 6.54
C ILE A 98 -9.17 -3.82 7.78
N GLU A 99 -8.52 -3.98 8.94
CA GLU A 99 -8.86 -3.28 10.17
C GLU A 99 -7.78 -2.27 10.54
N ARG A 100 -8.17 -1.03 10.84
CA ARG A 100 -7.28 -0.02 11.43
C ARG A 100 -7.28 -0.13 12.94
N VAL A 101 -6.09 -0.35 13.50
CA VAL A 101 -5.87 -0.46 14.94
C VAL A 101 -5.06 0.73 15.44
N LYS A 102 -5.43 1.26 16.61
CA LYS A 102 -4.57 2.18 17.37
C LYS A 102 -3.77 1.37 18.39
N SER A 103 -2.45 1.40 18.27
CA SER A 103 -1.55 0.79 19.23
C SER A 103 -0.63 1.84 19.84
N LYS A 104 -0.03 1.54 20.99
CA LYS A 104 1.08 2.34 21.51
C LYS A 104 2.39 1.79 20.97
N TYR A 105 3.22 2.67 20.43
CA TYR A 105 4.63 2.41 20.16
C TYR A 105 5.47 3.33 21.04
N PHE A 106 6.09 2.76 22.07
CA PHE A 106 6.64 3.52 23.20
C PHE A 106 5.58 4.44 23.85
N GLN A 107 5.74 5.76 23.75
CA GLN A 107 4.82 6.75 24.34
C GLN A 107 3.85 7.34 23.31
N TYR A 108 3.91 6.93 22.05
CA TYR A 108 3.16 7.54 20.96
C TYR A 108 2.04 6.63 20.44
N ASP A 109 0.92 7.25 20.08
CA ASP A 109 -0.13 6.57 19.34
C ASP A 109 0.34 6.25 17.92
N GLN A 110 0.25 4.98 17.56
CA GLN A 110 0.63 4.44 16.27
C GLN A 110 -0.63 3.92 15.59
N LYS A 111 -0.86 4.39 14.35
CA LYS A 111 -1.87 3.80 13.48
C LYS A 111 -1.28 2.59 12.77
N LYS A 112 -1.95 1.46 12.90
CA LYS A 112 -1.62 0.20 12.23
C LYS A 112 -2.80 -0.29 11.41
N TYR A 113 -2.47 -1.16 10.46
CA TYR A 113 -3.44 -1.82 9.59
C TYR A 113 -3.18 -3.32 9.69
N LEU A 114 -4.24 -4.10 9.89
CA LEU A 114 -4.18 -5.55 9.93
C LEU A 114 -5.06 -6.11 8.80
N PRO A 115 -4.62 -7.16 8.09
CA PRO A 115 -5.42 -7.78 7.06
C PRO A 115 -6.52 -8.63 7.72
N CYS A 116 -7.75 -8.50 7.24
CA CYS A 116 -8.88 -9.33 7.67
C CYS A 116 -9.20 -10.46 6.68
N ARG A 117 -8.48 -10.50 5.56
CA ARG A 117 -8.51 -11.59 4.57
C ARG A 117 -7.12 -11.79 3.97
N GLU A 118 -6.93 -12.95 3.36
CA GLU A 118 -5.75 -13.22 2.56
C GLU A 118 -5.80 -12.46 1.21
N SER A 119 -4.61 -12.14 0.73
CA SER A 119 -4.31 -11.52 -0.55
C SER A 119 -4.50 -12.52 -1.69
N ASP A 120 -5.12 -12.08 -2.77
CA ASP A 120 -5.31 -12.90 -3.96
C ASP A 120 -4.03 -12.91 -4.81
N LEU A 121 -3.17 -13.89 -4.54
CA LEU A 121 -1.89 -14.06 -5.25
C LEU A 121 -2.04 -14.25 -6.76
N ARG A 122 -3.23 -14.62 -7.28
CA ARG A 122 -3.47 -14.70 -8.74
C ARG A 122 -3.36 -13.32 -9.42
N ARG A 123 -3.38 -12.23 -8.65
CA ARG A 123 -3.18 -10.86 -9.11
C ARG A 123 -1.72 -10.43 -9.13
N LEU A 124 -0.82 -11.26 -8.59
CA LEU A 124 0.61 -11.00 -8.49
C LEU A 124 1.38 -12.06 -9.27
N SER A 125 2.32 -11.64 -10.09
CA SER A 125 3.27 -12.54 -10.72
C SER A 125 4.29 -13.04 -9.69
N ALA A 126 4.89 -14.21 -9.96
CA ALA A 126 5.97 -14.73 -9.11
C ALA A 126 7.15 -13.75 -8.97
N ARG A 127 7.41 -12.94 -10.01
CA ARG A 127 8.44 -11.89 -9.98
C ARG A 127 8.09 -10.76 -9.01
N GLU A 128 6.85 -10.30 -9.01
CA GLU A 128 6.37 -9.26 -8.09
C GLU A 128 6.39 -9.76 -6.65
N VAL A 129 5.90 -10.97 -6.39
CA VAL A 129 5.93 -11.58 -5.04
C VAL A 129 7.36 -11.70 -4.52
N LYS A 130 8.27 -12.26 -5.34
CA LYS A 130 9.68 -12.38 -4.98
C LYS A 130 10.31 -11.02 -4.66
N HIS A 131 10.04 -10.00 -5.47
CA HIS A 131 10.56 -8.65 -5.23
C HIS A 131 10.00 -8.05 -3.94
N ILE A 132 8.70 -8.19 -3.67
CA ILE A 132 8.11 -7.74 -2.41
C ILE A 132 8.80 -8.42 -1.23
N ASP A 133 8.96 -9.74 -1.26
CA ASP A 133 9.62 -10.50 -0.20
C ASP A 133 11.07 -10.06 0.03
N GLU A 134 11.85 -9.80 -1.04
CA GLU A 134 13.22 -9.28 -0.94
C GLU A 134 13.27 -7.89 -0.29
N VAL A 135 12.36 -6.99 -0.66
CA VAL A 135 12.29 -5.65 -0.07
C VAL A 135 11.88 -5.73 1.40
N LEU A 136 10.89 -6.55 1.74
CA LEU A 136 10.46 -6.75 3.13
C LEU A 136 11.56 -7.39 3.97
N ALA A 137 12.30 -8.37 3.45
CA ALA A 137 13.42 -8.98 4.17
C ALA A 137 14.53 -7.97 4.51
N ARG A 138 14.77 -6.98 3.64
CA ARG A 138 15.79 -5.94 3.86
C ARG A 138 15.33 -4.82 4.78
N LEU A 139 14.04 -4.50 4.78
CA LEU A 139 13.53 -3.22 5.33
C LEU A 139 12.50 -3.36 6.45
N SER A 140 11.82 -4.51 6.59
CA SER A 140 10.68 -4.62 7.52
C SER A 140 11.03 -4.66 9.01
N ASP A 141 12.31 -4.80 9.36
CA ASP A 141 12.79 -4.70 10.74
C ASP A 141 13.15 -3.27 11.14
N LYS A 142 13.12 -2.33 10.18
CA LYS A 142 13.37 -0.91 10.40
C LYS A 142 12.09 -0.18 10.75
N ASN A 143 12.18 0.85 11.58
CA ASN A 143 11.09 1.79 11.83
C ASN A 143 11.11 2.94 10.81
N ALA A 144 10.10 3.81 10.86
CA ALA A 144 9.96 4.91 9.90
C ALA A 144 11.17 5.86 9.84
N ASN A 145 11.93 6.06 10.92
CA ASN A 145 13.11 6.94 10.92
C ASN A 145 14.34 6.28 10.31
N GLU A 146 14.44 4.96 10.38
CA GLU A 146 15.54 4.16 9.82
C GLU A 146 15.37 3.87 8.32
N LEU A 147 14.14 4.03 7.82
CA LEU A 147 13.81 3.98 6.39
C LEU A 147 14.08 5.36 5.76
N THR A 148 15.29 5.55 5.23
CA THR A 148 15.76 6.81 4.62
C THR A 148 15.98 6.68 3.13
#